data_AF-I0K376-F1
#
_entry.id   AF-I0K376-F1
#
_cell.length_a   1.000
_cell.length_b   1.000
_cell.length_c   1.000
_cell.angle_alpha   90.00
_cell.angle_beta   90.00
_cell.angle_gamma   90.00
#
_symmetry.space_group_name_H-M   'P 1'
#
loop_
_entity.id
_entity.type
_entity.pdbx_description
1 polymer ?
#
loop_
_entity_poly.entity_id
_entity_poly.type
_entity_poly.pdbx_seq_one_letter_code
_entity_poly.pdbx_strand_id
1 'polypeptide(L)' 'MSDKPVYTSIPPTTDNVYWQLKFSDGKTSIYVPRDKELDRKLKIKFQAEVASRTALKRKRGN' A
#
# COMPACT_ATOMS: atom_id res chain seq x y z
N MET A 1 -1.54 20.89 -17.32
CA MET A 1 -0.53 19.90 -16.90
C MET A 1 -1.21 18.96 -15.93
N SER A 2 -1.47 17.71 -16.31
CA SER A 2 -2.13 16.76 -15.42
C SER A 2 -1.10 16.22 -14.44
N ASP A 3 -1.10 16.75 -13.22
CA ASP A 3 -0.33 16.24 -12.09
C ASP A 3 -0.79 14.81 -11.81
N LYS A 4 0.06 13.83 -12.08
CA LYS A 4 -0.25 12.44 -11.73
C LYS A 4 -0.16 12.35 -10.20
N PRO A 5 -1.16 11.79 -9.51
CA PRO A 5 -1.12 11.71 -8.05
C PRO A 5 0.12 10.95 -7.60
N VAL A 6 1.00 11.64 -6.88
CA VAL A 6 2.19 11.05 -6.28
C VAL A 6 1.79 10.35 -5.00
N TYR A 7 1.64 9.03 -5.06
CA TYR A 7 1.36 8.23 -3.88
C TYR A 7 2.63 8.11 -3.03
N THR A 8 2.55 8.57 -1.78
CA THR A 8 3.64 8.47 -0.78
C THR A 8 3.44 7.31 0.19
N SER A 9 2.20 6.80 0.30
CA SER A 9 1.77 5.67 1.11
C SER A 9 0.69 4.86 0.38
N ILE A 10 0.47 3.60 0.76
CA ILE A 10 -0.60 2.78 0.19
C ILE A 10 -1.96 3.42 0.55
N PRO A 11 -2.73 3.91 -0.43
CA PRO A 11 -3.99 4.60 -0.17
C PRO A 11 -5.09 3.59 0.21
N PRO A 12 -6.20 4.05 0.84
CA PRO A 12 -7.35 3.20 1.11
C PRO A 12 -7.94 2.64 -0.19
N THR A 13 -8.63 1.49 -0.12
CA THR A 13 -9.26 0.81 -1.27
C THR A 13 -10.36 1.62 -1.96
N THR A 14 -10.76 2.75 -1.38
CA THR A 14 -11.68 3.74 -1.98
C THR A 14 -11.03 4.57 -3.08
N ASP A 15 -9.69 4.62 -3.16
CA ASP A 15 -8.98 5.33 -4.21
C ASP A 15 -9.01 4.53 -5.52
N ASN A 16 -9.97 4.85 -6.39
CA ASN A 16 -10.17 4.17 -7.67
C ASN A 16 -9.08 4.49 -8.71
N VAL A 17 -8.18 5.44 -8.43
CA VAL A 17 -7.05 5.80 -9.30
C VAL A 17 -5.88 4.86 -9.02
N TYR A 18 -5.64 4.51 -7.76
CA TYR A 18 -4.65 3.52 -7.36
C TYR A 18 -5.18 2.09 -7.46
N TRP A 19 -6.39 1.86 -6.94
CA TRP A 19 -7.03 0.55 -6.90
C TRP A 19 -7.87 0.30 -8.14
N GLN A 20 -7.86 -0.95 -8.58
CA GLN A 20 -8.70 -1.47 -9.63
C GLN A 20 -9.50 -2.62 -9.05
N LEU A 21 -10.83 -2.52 -9.17
CA LEU A 21 -11.71 -3.63 -8.84
C LEU A 21 -11.62 -4.68 -9.95
N LYS A 22 -11.20 -5.89 -9.59
CA LYS A 22 -11.23 -7.06 -10.47
C LYS A 22 -12.29 -8.03 -9.97
N PHE A 23 -13.14 -8.46 -10.88
CA PHE A 23 -14.13 -9.49 -10.63
C PHE A 23 -13.56 -10.84 -11.09
N SER A 24 -13.57 -11.81 -10.19
CA SER A 24 -13.29 -13.20 -10.50
C SER A 24 -14.61 -13.96 -10.50
N ASP A 25 -14.92 -14.58 -11.63
CA ASP A 25 -16.01 -15.55 -11.80
C ASP A 25 -17.41 -15.06 -11.36
N GLY A 26 -17.64 -13.74 -11.38
CA GLY A 26 -18.92 -13.11 -11.07
C GLY A 26 -19.34 -13.15 -9.59
N LYS A 27 -18.61 -13.83 -8.71
CA LYS A 27 -18.93 -13.96 -7.27
C LYS A 27 -18.02 -13.18 -6.35
N THR A 28 -16.75 -12.98 -6.75
CA THR A 28 -15.76 -12.34 -5.90
C THR A 28 -15.20 -11.12 -6.59
N SER A 29 -15.23 -9.98 -5.91
CA SER A 29 -14.53 -8.78 -6.34
C SER A 29 -13.36 -8.50 -5.40
N ILE A 30 -12.20 -8.21 -5.98
CA ILE A 30 -10.98 -7.90 -5.24
C ILE A 30 -10.40 -6.58 -5.73
N TYR A 31 -9.87 -5.79 -4.80
CA TYR A 31 -9.13 -4.57 -5.13
C TYR A 31 -7.67 -4.95 -5.38
N VAL A 32 -7.19 -4.68 -6.58
CA VAL A 32 -5.78 -4.87 -6.97
C VAL A 32 -5.18 -3.53 -7.35
N PRO A 33 -3.92 -3.24 -7.00
CA PRO A 33 -3.28 -2.00 -7.41
C PRO A 33 -3.11 -2.00 -8.93
N ARG A 34 -3.38 -0.84 -9.56
CA ARG A 34 -3.14 -0.63 -11.00
C ARG A 34 -1.67 -0.69 -11.33
N ASP A 35 -0.85 -0.05 -10.49
CA ASP A 35 0.61 -0.05 -10.61
C ASP A 35 1.22 -0.94 -9.52
N LYS A 36 1.60 -2.15 -9.91
CA LYS A 36 2.23 -3.12 -9.02
C LYS A 36 3.63 -2.70 -8.57
N GLU A 37 4.35 -1.93 -9.39
CA GLU A 37 5.70 -1.48 -9.05
C GLU A 37 5.63 -0.39 -7.99
N LEU A 38 4.70 0.55 -8.16
CA LEU A 38 4.40 1.56 -7.17
C LEU A 38 3.94 0.93 -5.85
N ASP A 39 3.02 -0.04 -5.89
CA ASP A 39 2.56 -0.77 -4.70
C ASP A 39 3.71 -1.45 -3.96
N ARG A 40 4.62 -2.09 -4.70
CA ARG A 40 5.80 -2.72 -4.11
C ARG A 40 6.70 -1.68 -3.41
N LYS A 41 6.96 -0.52 -4.05
CA LYS A 41 7.76 0.56 -3.46
C LYS A 41 7.13 1.09 -2.18
N LEU A 42 5.81 1.30 -2.17
CA LEU A 42 5.05 1.79 -1.02
C LEU A 42 5.05 0.76 0.12
N LYS A 43 4.85 -0.53 -0.19
CA LYS A 43 4.95 -1.61 0.80
C LYS A 43 6.31 -1.70 1.46
N ILE A 44 7.39 -1.60 0.67
CA ILE A 44 8.75 -1.64 1.20
C ILE A 44 8.98 -0.47 2.15
N LYS A 45 8.60 0.75 1.75
CA LYS A 45 8.72 1.93 2.63
C LYS A 45 7.92 1.77 3.93
N PHE A 46 6.67 1.30 3.82
CA PHE A 46 5.82 1.07 4.98
C PHE A 46 6.41 0.02 5.92
N GLN A 47 6.87 -1.12 5.39
CA GLN A 47 7.51 -2.15 6.19
C GLN A 47 8.78 -1.66 6.87
N ALA A 48 9.62 -0.89 6.15
CA ALA A 48 10.82 -0.28 6.72
C ALA A 48 10.47 0.68 7.87
N GLU A 49 9.48 1.55 7.69
CA GLU A 49 9.01 2.46 8.74
C GLU A 49 8.48 1.70 9.97
N VAL A 50 7.65 0.68 9.76
CA VAL A 50 7.10 -0.16 10.83
C VAL A 50 8.21 -0.90 11.56
N ALA A 51 9.18 -1.45 10.84
CA ALA A 51 10.34 -2.14 11.41
C ALA A 51 11.18 -1.19 12.27
N SER A 52 11.46 0.03 11.78
CA SER A 52 12.18 1.05 12.57
C SER A 52 11.41 1.43 13.84
N ARG A 53 10.08 1.58 13.77
CA ARG A 53 9.25 1.92 14.93
C ARG A 53 9.15 0.78 15.96
N THR A 54 9.09 -0.47 15.50
CA THR A 54 8.98 -1.65 16.37
C THR A 54 10.31 -2.09 16.96
N ALA A 55 11.42 -1.92 16.24
CA ALA A 55 12.77 -2.19 16.74
C ALA A 55 13.13 -1.33 17.97
N LEU A 56 12.68 -0.08 18.02
CA LEU A 56 12.92 0.82 19.15
C LEU A 56 12.18 0.39 20.43
N LYS A 57 11.05 -0.33 20.32
CA LYS A 57 10.27 -0.77 21.49
C LYS A 57 10.80 -2.02 22.18
N ARG A 58 11.63 -2.84 21.53
CA ARG A 58 12.17 -4.07 22.14
C ARG A 58 13.38 -3.87 23.05
N LYS A 59 13.89 -2.63 23.20
CA LYS A 59 15.07 -2.34 24.02
C LYS A 59 14.76 -1.86 25.44
N ARG A 60 13.51 -1.99 25.92
CA ARG A 60 13.14 -1.64 27.31
C ARG A 60 12.33 -2.76 27.94
N GLY A 61 13.05 -3.74 28.47
CA GLY A 61 12.49 -4.88 29.19
C GLY A 61 13.63 -5.75 29.72
N ASN A 62 14.49 -5.16 30.55
CA ASN A 62 15.33 -5.87 31.51
C ASN A 62 14.87 -5.44 32.90
#